data_AF-Q7JP12-F1
#
_entry.id   AF-Q7JP12-F1
#
_cell.length_a   1.000
_cell.length_b   1.000
_cell.length_c   1.000
_cell.angle_alpha   90.00
_cell.angle_beta   90.00
_cell.angle_gamma   90.00
#
_symmetry.space_group_name_H-M   'P 1'
#
loop_
_entity.id
_entity.type
_entity.pdbx_description
1 polymer ?
#
loop_
_entity_poly.entity_id
_entity_poly.type
_entity_poly.pdbx_seq_one_letter_code
_entity_poly.pdbx_strand_id
1 'polypeptide(L)'
;EFNENHPAPNHLVRCEHKVSKYVEDPYTNRQSVLIPQETPQAGSEWVTNLFQFMCLGSCVGGPNRRPLQIVFTLEKDNQVLGRRCVEVRICACPGRDRKADERGSLPPMVSGGVKKSQMPKFSMGTEITTVSSGKKRKFEDDEQTFTLTVRGRENYDMLCKIRDSLEIAALLPQNQLQSLKQKQVEVQR
;
A
#
# COMPACT_ATOMS: atom_id res chain seq x y z
N GLU A 1 18.92 30.04 7.23
CA GLU A 1 20.39 30.07 7.10
C GLU A 1 21.03 28.72 6.72
N PHE A 2 20.44 27.55 7.01
CA PHE A 2 21.06 26.23 6.75
C PHE A 2 21.07 25.72 5.31
N ASN A 3 20.56 26.48 4.32
CA ASN A 3 20.32 25.96 2.97
C ASN A 3 21.18 26.59 1.87
N GLU A 4 21.72 27.78 2.10
CA GLU A 4 22.39 28.57 1.05
C GLU A 4 23.79 28.05 0.68
N ASN A 5 24.45 27.34 1.61
CA ASN A 5 25.78 26.76 1.36
C ASN A 5 25.73 25.36 0.74
N HIS A 6 24.54 24.80 0.49
CA HIS A 6 24.41 23.47 -0.10
C HIS A 6 24.33 23.58 -1.63
N PRO A 7 25.00 22.71 -2.41
CA PRO A 7 24.98 22.75 -3.88
C PRO A 7 23.60 22.58 -4.53
N ALA A 8 22.58 22.23 -3.74
CA ALA A 8 21.21 22.00 -4.19
C ALA A 8 20.20 22.49 -3.13
N PRO A 9 20.00 23.82 -3.01
CA PRO A 9 19.09 24.41 -2.01
C PRO A 9 17.63 24.05 -2.29
N ASN A 10 17.26 23.94 -3.56
CA ASN A 10 15.89 23.73 -4.02
C ASN A 10 15.44 22.26 -3.95
N HIS A 11 16.37 21.32 -3.77
CA HIS A 11 16.06 19.90 -3.74
C HIS A 11 15.36 19.50 -2.44
N LEU A 12 14.19 18.84 -2.58
CA LEU A 12 13.45 18.30 -1.44
C LEU A 12 14.20 17.15 -0.76
N VAL A 13 14.88 16.31 -1.53
CA VAL A 13 15.60 15.12 -1.07
C VAL A 13 17.10 15.34 -1.24
N ARG A 14 17.86 15.00 -0.19
CA ARG A 14 19.32 15.01 -0.17
C ARG A 14 19.87 13.67 0.24
N CYS A 15 21.10 13.39 -0.17
CA CYS A 15 21.84 12.22 0.27
C CYS A 15 23.14 12.67 0.94
N GLU A 16 23.48 12.02 2.06
CA GLU A 16 24.72 12.29 2.81
C GLU A 16 25.97 11.73 2.10
N HIS A 17 25.79 11.00 1.00
CA HIS A 17 26.89 10.42 0.24
C HIS A 17 27.81 11.51 -0.34
N LYS A 18 29.13 11.37 -0.14
CA LYS A 18 30.14 12.38 -0.52
C LYS A 18 30.16 12.71 -2.02
N VAL A 19 29.83 11.73 -2.85
CA VAL A 19 29.81 11.84 -4.32
C VAL A 19 28.38 11.93 -4.87
N SER A 20 27.41 12.32 -4.05
CA SER A 20 26.05 12.60 -4.50
C SER A 20 26.05 13.76 -5.51
N LYS A 21 25.32 13.59 -6.61
CA LYS A 21 25.12 14.62 -7.63
C LYS A 21 23.65 15.00 -7.68
N TYR A 22 23.38 16.29 -7.71
CA TYR A 22 22.04 16.84 -7.77
C TYR A 22 21.77 17.27 -9.20
N VAL A 23 20.70 16.73 -9.80
CA VAL A 23 20.35 16.98 -11.20
C VAL A 23 18.90 17.43 -11.27
N GLU A 24 18.66 18.48 -12.05
CA GLU A 24 17.32 18.96 -12.41
C GLU A 24 17.13 18.77 -13.91
N ASP A 25 16.06 18.09 -14.29
CA ASP A 25 15.72 17.88 -15.70
C ASP A 25 15.15 19.18 -16.29
N PRO A 26 15.78 19.78 -17.32
CA PRO A 26 15.34 21.05 -17.89
C PRO A 26 13.96 20.99 -18.57
N TYR A 27 13.49 19.80 -18.95
CA TYR A 27 12.19 19.64 -19.61
C TYR A 27 11.04 19.43 -18.63
N THR A 28 11.27 18.63 -17.58
CA THR A 28 10.23 18.29 -16.61
C THR A 28 10.33 19.05 -15.28
N ASN A 29 11.42 19.81 -15.09
CA ASN A 29 11.82 20.43 -13.82
C ASN A 29 11.83 19.44 -12.64
N ARG A 30 12.08 18.16 -12.94
CA ARG A 30 12.17 17.12 -11.92
C ARG A 30 13.56 17.15 -11.30
N GLN A 31 13.57 17.25 -9.99
CA GLN A 31 14.76 17.18 -9.17
C GLN A 31 15.07 15.71 -8.84
N SER A 32 16.32 15.32 -9.04
CA SER A 32 16.82 13.98 -8.80
C SER A 32 18.19 14.03 -8.12
N VAL A 33 18.53 12.95 -7.41
CA VAL A 33 19.83 12.78 -6.75
C VAL A 33 20.44 11.50 -7.27
N LEU A 34 21.61 11.61 -7.89
CA LEU A 34 22.38 10.50 -8.41
C LEU A 34 23.47 10.13 -7.41
N ILE A 35 23.58 8.84 -7.14
CA ILE A 35 24.58 8.27 -6.23
C ILE A 35 25.20 7.07 -6.96
N PRO A 36 26.53 6.90 -6.94
CA PRO A 36 27.15 5.73 -7.56
C PRO A 36 26.71 4.46 -6.85
N GLN A 37 26.58 3.39 -7.63
CA GLN A 37 26.35 2.06 -7.07
C GLN A 37 27.65 1.55 -6.46
N GLU A 38 27.62 1.28 -5.15
CA GLU A 38 28.74 0.68 -4.43
C GLU A 38 28.50 -0.83 -4.22
N THR A 39 29.58 -1.59 -4.11
CA THR A 39 29.52 -2.99 -3.70
C THR A 39 29.37 -3.07 -2.18
N PRO A 40 28.52 -3.94 -1.64
CA PRO A 40 28.41 -4.13 -0.21
C PRO A 40 29.74 -4.59 0.38
N GLN A 41 30.01 -4.17 1.62
CA GLN A 41 31.21 -4.60 2.34
C GLN A 41 31.17 -6.11 2.60
N ALA A 42 32.35 -6.74 2.72
CA ALA A 42 32.45 -8.16 3.00
C ALA A 42 31.65 -8.53 4.27
N GLY A 43 30.72 -9.48 4.13
CA GLY A 43 29.81 -9.88 5.21
C GLY A 43 28.48 -9.12 5.26
N SER A 44 28.24 -8.16 4.36
CA SER A 44 26.94 -7.51 4.16
C SER A 44 26.35 -7.89 2.80
N GLU A 45 25.02 -8.00 2.73
CA GLU A 45 24.29 -8.28 1.47
C GLU A 45 23.73 -7.00 0.82
N TRP A 46 23.77 -5.86 1.52
CA TRP A 46 23.20 -4.60 1.05
C TRP A 46 24.08 -3.38 1.38
N VAL A 47 23.85 -2.30 0.63
CA VAL A 47 24.41 -0.97 0.86
C VAL A 47 23.30 -0.05 1.36
N THR A 48 23.58 0.66 2.45
CA THR A 48 22.63 1.61 3.04
C THR A 48 23.04 3.04 2.70
N ASN A 49 22.15 3.77 2.03
CA ASN A 49 22.32 5.19 1.75
C ASN A 49 21.40 6.01 2.66
N LEU A 50 21.94 7.07 3.26
CA LEU A 50 21.19 7.96 4.15
C LEU A 50 20.62 9.13 3.34
N PHE A 51 19.30 9.31 3.47
CA PHE A 51 18.55 10.36 2.79
C PHE A 51 17.92 11.31 3.80
N GLN A 52 17.96 12.61 3.48
CA GLN A 52 17.39 13.67 4.28
C GLN A 52 16.34 14.44 3.48
N PHE A 53 15.25 14.80 4.13
CA PHE A 53 14.16 15.59 3.54
C PHE A 53 14.16 17.01 4.09
N MET A 54 14.17 18.01 3.21
CA MET A 54 14.39 19.41 3.57
C MET A 54 13.10 20.21 3.83
N CYS A 55 11.92 19.66 3.52
CA CYS A 55 10.63 20.27 3.90
C CYS A 55 9.68 19.22 4.47
N LEU A 56 8.78 19.70 5.32
CA LEU A 56 7.65 18.92 5.79
C LEU A 56 6.60 18.79 4.67
N GLY A 57 5.86 17.69 4.66
CA GLY A 57 4.72 17.50 3.75
C GLY A 57 3.65 18.58 3.92
N SER A 58 3.58 19.23 5.09
CA SER A 58 2.63 20.31 5.38
C SER A 58 3.06 21.71 4.94
N CYS A 59 4.27 21.89 4.38
CA CYS A 59 4.75 23.20 3.93
C CYS A 59 3.79 23.80 2.88
N VAL A 60 3.29 25.01 3.14
CA VAL A 60 2.49 25.80 2.17
C VAL A 60 3.42 26.32 1.08
N GLY A 61 3.01 26.19 -0.20
CA GLY A 61 3.85 26.52 -1.35
C GLY A 61 4.86 25.45 -1.76
N GLY A 62 4.98 24.35 -1.00
CA GLY A 62 5.78 23.17 -1.33
C GLY A 62 4.89 21.94 -1.59
N PRO A 63 5.08 20.82 -0.87
CA PRO A 63 4.26 19.63 -1.03
C PRO A 63 2.77 19.83 -0.71
N ASN A 64 2.42 20.79 0.15
CA ASN A 64 1.04 21.18 0.47
C ASN A 64 0.09 19.99 0.77
N ARG A 65 0.53 19.09 1.66
CA ARG A 65 -0.17 17.88 2.11
C ARG A 65 -0.50 16.88 1.00
N ARG A 66 0.09 17.03 -0.19
CA ARG A 66 -0.05 16.04 -1.28
C ARG A 66 0.75 14.78 -0.92
N PRO A 67 0.22 13.58 -1.18
CA PRO A 67 0.99 12.34 -1.04
C PRO A 67 2.27 12.40 -1.88
N LEU A 68 3.39 11.95 -1.29
CA LEU A 68 4.68 11.92 -1.95
C LEU A 68 5.13 10.46 -2.14
N GLN A 69 5.72 10.20 -3.31
CA GLN A 69 6.36 8.94 -3.62
C GLN A 69 7.80 9.21 -4.06
N ILE A 70 8.73 8.46 -3.48
CA ILE A 70 10.13 8.44 -3.88
C ILE A 70 10.33 7.27 -4.82
N VAL A 71 10.93 7.56 -5.97
CA VAL A 71 11.23 6.58 -7.01
C VAL A 71 12.73 6.37 -7.02
N PHE A 72 13.15 5.16 -6.66
CA PHE A 72 14.53 4.71 -6.80
C PHE A 72 14.68 4.04 -8.16
N THR A 73 15.60 4.54 -8.97
CA THR A 73 15.99 3.93 -10.24
C THR A 73 17.42 3.43 -10.17
N LEU A 74 17.65 2.21 -10.64
CA LEU A 74 18.97 1.69 -10.93
C LEU A 74 19.22 1.93 -12.42
N GLU A 75 20.24 2.71 -12.74
CA GLU A 75 20.51 3.16 -14.10
C GLU A 75 21.94 2.83 -14.52
N LYS A 76 22.11 2.46 -15.79
CA LYS A 76 23.41 2.27 -16.43
C LYS A 76 23.34 2.87 -17.83
N ASP A 77 24.26 3.76 -18.17
CA ASP A 77 24.34 4.41 -19.49
C ASP A 77 22.99 5.03 -19.94
N ASN A 78 22.31 5.73 -19.03
CA ASN A 78 20.96 6.30 -19.20
C ASN A 78 19.84 5.28 -19.46
N GLN A 79 20.10 3.99 -19.25
CA GLN A 79 19.09 2.94 -19.29
C GLN A 79 18.67 2.54 -17.88
N VAL A 80 17.36 2.48 -17.63
CA VAL A 80 16.80 2.02 -16.36
C VAL A 80 16.82 0.50 -16.31
N LEU A 81 17.64 -0.06 -15.42
CA LEU A 81 17.75 -1.49 -15.14
C LEU A 81 16.72 -1.96 -14.11
N GLY A 82 16.33 -1.08 -13.19
CA GLY A 82 15.39 -1.39 -12.13
C GLY A 82 14.72 -0.16 -11.58
N ARG A 83 13.50 -0.31 -11.06
CA ARG A 83 12.74 0.77 -10.44
C ARG A 83 11.97 0.26 -9.22
N ARG A 84 12.03 1.01 -8.13
CA ARG A 84 11.24 0.77 -6.92
C ARG A 84 10.64 2.08 -6.44
N CYS A 85 9.34 2.09 -6.17
CA CYS A 85 8.64 3.24 -5.61
C CYS A 85 8.34 3.00 -4.12
N VAL A 86 8.49 4.04 -3.31
CA VAL A 86 8.21 4.02 -1.87
C VAL A 86 7.40 5.26 -1.52
N GLU A 87 6.28 5.07 -0.83
CA GLU A 87 5.48 6.17 -0.30
C GLU A 87 6.14 6.79 0.93
N VAL A 88 6.21 8.11 0.96
CA VAL A 88 6.89 8.84 2.04
C VAL A 88 6.00 9.97 2.55
N ARG A 89 5.91 10.08 3.88
CA ARG A 89 5.27 11.19 4.57
C ARG A 89 6.27 11.86 5.50
N ILE A 90 6.54 13.14 5.26
CA ILE A 90 7.49 13.93 6.04
C ILE A 90 6.70 14.76 7.04
N CYS A 91 6.74 14.41 8.33
CA CYS A 91 5.98 15.09 9.37
C CYS A 91 6.76 15.22 10.68
N ALA A 92 6.29 16.11 11.57
CA ALA A 92 6.93 16.35 12.85
C ALA A 92 6.74 15.21 13.87
N CYS A 93 5.71 14.38 13.70
CA CYS A 93 5.40 13.27 14.62
C CYS A 93 5.16 11.96 13.86
N PRO A 94 6.22 11.31 13.31
CA PRO A 94 6.07 10.12 12.47
C PRO A 94 5.29 8.98 13.13
N GLY A 95 5.54 8.70 14.42
CA GLY A 95 4.86 7.61 15.12
C GLY A 95 3.35 7.81 15.31
N ARG A 96 2.93 9.07 15.56
CA ARG A 96 1.50 9.41 15.69
C ARG A 96 0.79 9.26 14.35
N ASP A 97 1.38 9.85 13.31
CA ASP A 97 0.81 9.88 11.97
C ASP A 97 0.79 8.46 11.38
N ARG A 98 1.86 7.66 11.54
CA ARG A 98 1.88 6.25 11.16
C ARG A 98 0.73 5.47 11.80
N LYS A 99 0.55 5.60 13.12
CA LYS A 99 -0.55 4.91 13.83
C LYS A 99 -1.93 5.39 13.38
N ALA A 100 -2.06 6.64 12.95
CA ALA A 100 -3.31 7.16 12.42
C ALA A 100 -3.58 6.63 11.01
N ASP A 101 -2.58 6.64 10.13
CA ASP A 101 -2.66 6.15 8.76
C ASP A 101 -2.92 4.63 8.74
N GLU A 102 -2.23 3.84 9.57
CA GLU A 102 -2.45 2.39 9.75
C GLU A 102 -3.85 2.06 10.28
N ARG A 103 -4.40 2.86 11.21
CA ARG A 103 -5.78 2.67 11.69
C ARG A 103 -6.81 3.05 10.64
N GLY A 104 -6.52 4.04 9.80
CA GLY A 104 -7.39 4.47 8.72
C GLY A 104 -7.40 3.50 7.54
N SER A 105 -6.31 2.75 7.33
CA SER A 105 -6.21 1.72 6.29
C SER A 105 -6.88 0.40 6.68
N LEU A 106 -7.14 0.17 7.97
CA LEU A 106 -7.94 -0.97 8.38
C LEU A 106 -9.42 -0.72 8.04
N PRO A 107 -10.14 -1.72 7.51
CA PRO A 107 -11.58 -1.58 7.31
C PRO A 107 -12.21 -1.21 8.67
N PRO A 108 -13.22 -0.33 8.69
CA PRO A 108 -13.89 0.02 9.93
C PRO A 108 -14.42 -1.28 10.55
N MET A 109 -13.77 -1.73 11.63
CA MET A 109 -14.36 -2.74 12.48
C MET A 109 -15.72 -2.17 12.88
N VAL A 110 -16.79 -2.89 12.55
CA VAL A 110 -18.11 -2.66 13.09
C VAL A 110 -18.06 -2.95 14.59
N SER A 111 -17.47 -2.04 15.35
CA SER A 111 -17.53 -2.07 16.80
C SER A 111 -18.97 -1.75 17.17
N GLY A 112 -19.78 -2.80 17.36
CA GLY A 112 -21.04 -2.71 18.07
C GLY A 112 -20.80 -1.95 19.36
N GLY A 113 -21.36 -0.75 19.45
CA GLY A 113 -21.17 0.14 20.58
C GLY A 113 -21.76 -0.45 21.84
N VAL A 114 -20.94 -1.08 22.68
CA VAL A 114 -21.30 -1.35 24.06
C VAL A 114 -21.13 -0.04 24.84
N LYS A 115 -22.19 0.79 24.82
CA LYS A 115 -22.34 1.88 25.78
C LYS A 115 -22.54 1.26 27.17
N LYS A 116 -21.59 1.47 28.07
CA LYS A 116 -21.74 1.15 29.50
C LYS A 116 -22.75 2.12 30.14
N SER A 117 -23.54 1.54 31.04
CA SER A 117 -24.31 2.11 32.16
C SER A 117 -25.51 3.03 31.88
N GLN A 118 -26.72 2.45 31.89
CA GLN A 118 -27.70 2.59 32.99
C GLN A 118 -28.99 1.80 32.65
N MET A 119 -29.41 0.93 33.57
CA MET A 119 -30.73 0.25 33.59
C MET A 119 -31.66 0.99 34.57
N PRO A 120 -32.99 0.72 34.66
CA PRO A 120 -33.80 -0.25 33.90
C PRO A 120 -35.16 0.32 33.38
N LYS A 121 -35.82 -0.40 32.44
CA LYS A 121 -37.25 -0.75 32.55
C LYS A 121 -37.65 -1.79 31.49
N PHE A 122 -38.37 -2.79 31.99
CA PHE A 122 -38.97 -3.95 31.34
C PHE A 122 -39.93 -3.56 30.20
N SER A 123 -39.91 -4.32 29.10
CA SER A 123 -41.12 -4.74 28.38
C SER A 123 -40.80 -5.83 27.36
N MET A 124 -41.50 -6.95 27.49
CA MET A 124 -41.53 -8.14 26.64
C MET A 124 -42.19 -7.81 25.28
N GLY A 125 -41.81 -8.50 24.20
CA GLY A 125 -42.47 -8.31 22.90
C GLY A 125 -41.84 -9.13 21.78
N THR A 126 -42.51 -10.21 21.43
CA THR A 126 -42.18 -11.23 20.45
C THR A 126 -42.53 -10.79 19.02
N GLU A 127 -41.74 -11.28 18.06
CA GLU A 127 -42.07 -11.56 16.63
C GLU A 127 -42.20 -10.45 15.56
N ILE A 128 -41.87 -10.91 14.34
CA ILE A 128 -42.35 -10.53 12.99
C ILE A 128 -41.46 -9.60 12.14
N THR A 129 -40.77 -10.26 11.19
CA THR A 129 -40.74 -10.00 9.74
C THR A 129 -41.09 -8.59 9.26
N THR A 130 -40.12 -7.87 8.68
CA THR A 130 -40.41 -6.91 7.61
C THR A 130 -39.34 -6.97 6.52
N VAL A 131 -39.73 -7.58 5.41
CA VAL A 131 -39.15 -7.33 4.09
C VAL A 131 -39.67 -5.97 3.60
N SER A 132 -38.80 -5.08 3.15
CA SER A 132 -39.16 -4.01 2.20
C SER A 132 -37.92 -3.39 1.55
N SER A 133 -37.61 -3.93 0.36
CA SER A 133 -37.55 -3.22 -0.93
C SER A 133 -37.03 -1.78 -0.95
N GLY A 134 -35.90 -1.55 -1.63
CA GLY A 134 -35.46 -0.18 -1.93
C GLY A 134 -34.12 -0.03 -2.65
N LYS A 135 -34.03 -0.62 -3.85
CA LYS A 135 -32.97 -0.51 -4.87
C LYS A 135 -32.19 0.84 -4.86
N LYS A 136 -30.97 0.85 -4.33
CA LYS A 136 -29.85 1.58 -4.93
C LYS A 136 -28.80 0.53 -5.27
N ARG A 137 -28.63 0.25 -6.56
CA ARG A 137 -27.48 -0.49 -7.09
C ARG A 137 -26.25 0.35 -6.75
N LYS A 138 -25.70 0.10 -5.56
CA LYS A 138 -24.38 0.56 -5.16
C LYS A 138 -23.44 -0.20 -6.08
N PHE A 139 -22.57 0.54 -6.76
CA PHE A 139 -21.39 -0.03 -7.42
C PHE A 139 -20.80 -1.05 -6.44
N GLU A 140 -20.84 -2.34 -6.80
CA GLU A 140 -20.20 -3.38 -6.00
C GLU A 140 -18.71 -3.06 -6.08
N ASP A 141 -18.17 -2.76 -4.91
CA ASP A 141 -16.74 -2.66 -4.69
C ASP A 141 -16.23 -4.11 -4.79
N ASP A 142 -15.73 -4.51 -5.96
CA ASP A 142 -15.23 -5.87 -6.23
C ASP A 142 -14.07 -6.28 -5.29
N GLU A 143 -13.59 -5.37 -4.44
CA GLU A 143 -12.61 -5.60 -3.38
C GLU A 143 -13.21 -5.84 -1.97
N GLN A 144 -14.55 -5.88 -1.84
CA GLN A 144 -15.17 -6.07 -0.53
C GLN A 144 -14.89 -7.48 0.02
N THR A 145 -14.10 -7.56 1.10
CA THR A 145 -13.80 -8.83 1.79
C THR A 145 -14.91 -9.20 2.77
N PHE A 146 -15.39 -10.44 2.71
CA PHE A 146 -16.38 -11.01 3.64
C PHE A 146 -15.77 -12.12 4.49
N THR A 147 -16.14 -12.17 5.77
CA THR A 147 -15.73 -13.25 6.69
C THR A 147 -16.85 -14.28 6.86
N LEU A 148 -16.57 -15.55 6.57
CA LEU A 148 -17.49 -16.66 6.80
C LEU A 148 -17.05 -17.46 8.03
N THR A 149 -17.94 -17.62 9.01
CA THR A 149 -17.70 -18.50 10.16
C THR A 149 -18.06 -19.94 9.80
N VAL A 150 -17.13 -20.87 10.02
CA VAL A 150 -17.28 -22.28 9.63
C VAL A 150 -17.06 -23.16 10.86
N ARG A 151 -17.92 -24.15 11.04
CA ARG A 151 -17.79 -25.16 12.09
C ARG A 151 -17.21 -26.45 11.50
N GLY A 152 -16.18 -26.98 12.16
CA GLY A 152 -15.48 -28.21 11.77
C GLY A 152 -14.25 -27.95 10.90
N ARG A 153 -13.16 -28.68 11.17
CA ARG A 153 -11.86 -28.46 10.52
C ARG A 153 -11.86 -28.87 9.05
N GLU A 154 -12.47 -30.00 8.72
CA GLU A 154 -12.55 -30.50 7.35
C GLU A 154 -13.32 -29.55 6.43
N ASN A 155 -14.44 -29.00 6.92
CA ASN A 155 -15.24 -28.00 6.20
C ASN A 155 -14.45 -26.72 5.96
N TYR A 156 -13.68 -26.27 6.97
CA TYR A 156 -12.79 -25.13 6.84
C TYR A 156 -11.71 -25.36 5.78
N ASP A 157 -11.03 -26.50 5.83
CA ASP A 157 -9.97 -26.82 4.88
C ASP A 157 -10.50 -26.95 3.43
N MET A 158 -11.72 -27.48 3.25
CA MET A 158 -12.38 -27.53 1.94
C MET A 158 -12.70 -26.11 1.42
N LEU A 159 -13.27 -25.24 2.25
CA LEU A 159 -13.60 -23.87 1.86
C LEU A 159 -12.36 -23.02 1.57
N CYS A 160 -11.25 -23.23 2.31
CA CYS A 160 -9.97 -22.61 2.00
C CYS A 160 -9.46 -23.03 0.62
N LYS A 161 -9.50 -24.32 0.28
CA LYS A 161 -9.09 -24.81 -1.06
C LYS A 161 -9.91 -24.18 -2.18
N ILE A 162 -11.22 -24.02 -1.97
CA ILE A 162 -12.11 -23.39 -2.96
C ILE A 162 -11.76 -21.91 -3.13
N ARG A 163 -11.59 -21.16 -2.03
CA ARG A 163 -11.18 -19.76 -2.06
C ARG A 163 -9.87 -19.58 -2.85
N ASP A 164 -8.84 -20.33 -2.47
CA ASP A 164 -7.50 -20.19 -3.07
C ASP A 164 -7.54 -20.51 -4.58
N SER A 165 -8.33 -21.51 -4.98
CA SER A 165 -8.51 -21.86 -6.39
C SER A 165 -9.19 -20.75 -7.19
N LEU A 166 -10.18 -20.07 -6.61
CA LEU A 166 -10.90 -18.97 -7.25
C LEU A 166 -10.02 -17.71 -7.38
N GLU A 167 -9.23 -17.39 -6.36
CA GLU A 167 -8.28 -16.26 -6.39
C GLU A 167 -7.19 -16.48 -7.45
N ILE A 168 -6.62 -17.69 -7.51
CA ILE A 168 -5.63 -18.04 -8.52
C ILE A 168 -6.24 -17.98 -9.93
N ALA A 169 -7.45 -18.49 -10.12
CA ALA A 169 -8.12 -18.46 -11.42
C ALA A 169 -8.38 -17.03 -11.92
N ALA A 170 -8.65 -16.08 -11.02
CA ALA A 170 -8.84 -14.67 -11.36
C ALA A 170 -7.53 -13.97 -11.81
N LEU A 171 -6.38 -14.43 -11.32
CA LEU A 171 -5.06 -13.87 -11.67
C LEU A 171 -4.46 -14.45 -12.95
N LEU A 172 -4.99 -15.55 -13.48
CA LEU A 172 -4.46 -16.21 -14.67
C LEU A 172 -4.97 -15.56 -15.97
N PRO A 173 -4.08 -15.17 -16.91
CA PRO A 173 -4.49 -14.71 -18.24
C PRO A 173 -5.34 -15.76 -18.96
N GLN A 174 -6.39 -15.34 -19.69
CA GLN A 174 -7.34 -16.23 -20.37
C GLN A 174 -6.67 -17.28 -21.28
N ASN A 175 -5.53 -16.94 -21.88
CA ASN A 175 -4.75 -17.85 -22.73
C ASN A 175 -4.16 -19.04 -21.94
N GLN A 176 -3.76 -18.82 -20.69
CA GLN A 176 -3.23 -19.86 -19.80
C GLN A 176 -4.36 -20.77 -19.29
N LEU A 177 -5.53 -20.18 -18.98
CA LEU A 177 -6.73 -20.93 -18.57
C LEU A 177 -7.21 -21.91 -19.65
N GLN A 178 -7.17 -21.52 -20.92
CA GLN A 178 -7.52 -22.42 -22.03
C GLN A 178 -6.54 -23.60 -22.14
N SER A 179 -5.23 -23.34 -22.00
CA SER A 179 -4.22 -24.40 -22.03
C SER A 179 -4.36 -25.40 -20.87
N LEU A 180 -4.71 -24.93 -19.67
CA LEU A 180 -4.93 -25.76 -18.50
C LEU A 180 -6.21 -26.61 -18.63
N LYS A 181 -7.29 -26.03 -19.17
CA LYS A 181 -8.51 -26.77 -19.49
C LYS A 181 -8.24 -27.89 -20.51
N GLN A 182 -7.43 -27.61 -21.53
CA GLN A 182 -7.08 -28.59 -22.55
C GLN A 182 -6.25 -29.75 -21.97
N LYS A 183 -5.28 -29.45 -21.10
CA LYS A 183 -4.50 -30.46 -20.37
C LYS A 183 -5.35 -31.28 -19.38
N GLN A 184 -6.33 -30.68 -18.71
CA GLN A 184 -7.24 -31.43 -17.84
C GLN A 184 -8.08 -32.44 -18.61
N VAL A 185 -8.54 -32.09 -19.82
CA VAL A 185 -9.29 -33.01 -20.69
C VAL A 185 -8.40 -34.16 -21.18
N GLU A 186 -7.12 -33.89 -21.48
CA GLU A 186 -6.16 -34.93 -21.86
C GLU A 186 -5.80 -35.88 -20.71
N VAL A 187 -5.72 -35.38 -19.47
CA VAL A 187 -5.43 -36.19 -18.28
C VAL A 187 -6.63 -37.04 -17.83
N GLN A 188 -7.86 -36.63 -18.19
CA GLN A 188 -9.09 -37.39 -17.90
C GLN A 188 -9.46 -38.39 -19.01
N ARG A 189 -8.65 -38.51 -20.06
CA ARG A 189 -8.82 -39.47 -21.14
C ARG A 189 -7.88 -40.66 -20.97
#